data_AF-A0A8S4GZJ2-F1
#
_entry.id   AF-A0A8S4GZJ2-F1
#
_cell.length_a   1.000
_cell.length_b   1.000
_cell.length_c   1.000
_cell.angle_alpha   90.00
_cell.angle_beta   90.00
_cell.angle_gamma   90.00
#
_symmetry.space_group_name_H-M   'P 1'
#
loop_
_entity.id
_entity.type
_entity.pdbx_description
1 polymer ?
#
loop_
_entity_poly.entity_id
_entity_poly.type
_entity_poly.pdbx_seq_one_letter_code
_entity_poly.pdbx_strand_id
1 'polypeptide(L)'
;MEEQGGKKRGWKKGRKFTQAHRDAISRAKTGQKYSDEHKKAISEGLKGRKHRLITRMKMSLAKRGVAQPASPKRSEGQRARWAAWRAVREAEQAAVARALACSEEFERTRTRVDDELANQGLVREAAVQEMGALRRDVFAWMTRRARETGEQPSLEEVREVAPDIHGKFIRYLALRDLVRDT
;
A
#
# COMPACT_ATOMS: atom_id res chain seq x y z
N MET A 1 12.56 23.60 -87.56
CA MET A 1 12.94 22.38 -86.83
C MET A 1 11.93 22.21 -85.71
N GLU A 2 10.86 21.44 -85.94
CA GLU A 2 9.84 21.15 -84.92
C GLU A 2 10.29 19.93 -84.09
N GLU A 3 10.61 20.17 -82.82
CA GLU A 3 10.80 19.11 -81.83
C GLU A 3 9.45 18.46 -81.50
N GLN A 4 9.27 17.22 -81.94
CA GLN A 4 8.14 16.40 -81.52
C GLN A 4 8.33 15.97 -80.04
N GLY A 5 7.64 16.65 -79.14
CA GLY A 5 7.51 16.27 -77.74
C GLY A 5 6.79 14.93 -77.57
N GLY A 6 7.56 13.85 -77.42
CA GLY A 6 7.05 12.50 -77.15
C GLY A 6 6.34 12.42 -75.80
N LYS A 7 5.01 12.29 -75.82
CA LYS A 7 4.18 12.01 -74.63
C LYS A 7 4.65 10.70 -73.97
N LYS A 8 5.29 10.80 -72.79
CA LYS A 8 5.61 9.65 -71.94
C LYS A 8 4.31 8.93 -71.58
N ARG A 9 4.02 7.80 -72.25
CA ARG A 9 2.87 6.96 -71.97
C ARG A 9 2.91 6.56 -70.49
N GLY A 10 1.86 6.89 -69.73
CA GLY A 10 1.76 6.54 -68.32
C GLY A 10 2.03 5.05 -68.12
N TRP A 11 3.12 4.73 -67.43
CA TRP A 11 3.57 3.37 -67.16
C TRP A 11 2.52 2.62 -66.35
N LYS A 12 1.56 1.96 -67.01
CA LYS A 12 0.53 1.03 -66.48
C LYS A 12 0.20 1.22 -64.98
N LYS A 13 -0.01 2.46 -64.54
CA LYS A 13 -0.15 2.78 -63.12
C LYS A 13 -1.49 2.23 -62.67
N GLY A 14 -1.48 1.27 -61.74
CA GLY A 14 -2.68 0.60 -61.24
C GLY A 14 -3.01 -0.78 -61.82
N ARG A 15 -2.28 -1.29 -62.84
CA ARG A 15 -2.45 -2.70 -63.24
C ARG A 15 -1.81 -3.61 -62.19
N LYS A 16 -2.62 -4.48 -61.58
CA LYS A 16 -2.14 -5.52 -60.65
C LYS A 16 -1.32 -6.55 -61.44
N PHE A 17 -0.14 -6.91 -60.92
CA PHE A 17 0.63 -8.00 -61.50
C PHE A 17 -0.14 -9.32 -61.42
N THR A 18 -0.06 -10.11 -62.50
CA THR A 18 -0.53 -11.50 -62.54
C THR A 18 0.27 -12.36 -61.56
N GLN A 19 -0.30 -13.47 -61.10
CA GLN A 19 0.37 -14.36 -60.14
C GLN A 19 1.70 -14.88 -60.71
N ALA A 20 1.72 -15.34 -61.96
CA ALA A 20 2.94 -15.79 -62.65
C ALA A 20 4.06 -14.73 -62.64
N HIS A 21 3.72 -13.45 -62.80
CA HIS A 21 4.71 -12.37 -62.75
C HIS A 21 5.24 -12.14 -61.32
N ARG A 22 4.37 -12.24 -60.29
CA ARG A 22 4.81 -12.14 -58.89
C ARG A 22 5.73 -13.30 -58.53
N ASP A 23 5.41 -14.51 -58.97
CA ASP A 23 6.23 -15.70 -58.73
C ASP A 23 7.59 -15.59 -59.41
N ALA A 24 7.65 -15.04 -60.63
CA ALA A 24 8.90 -14.78 -61.34
C ALA A 24 9.78 -13.75 -60.59
N ILE A 25 9.20 -12.65 -60.12
CA ILE A 25 9.93 -11.66 -59.28
C ILE A 25 10.40 -12.31 -57.98
N SER A 26 9.56 -13.12 -57.34
CA SER A 26 9.91 -13.81 -56.10
C SER A 26 11.12 -14.71 -56.32
N ARG A 27 11.06 -15.60 -57.32
CA ARG A 27 12.16 -16.51 -57.67
C ARG A 27 13.45 -15.76 -57.98
N ALA A 28 13.37 -14.66 -58.73
CA ALA A 28 14.53 -13.84 -59.07
C ALA A 28 15.20 -13.18 -57.85
N LYS A 29 14.42 -12.86 -56.81
CA LYS A 29 14.92 -12.21 -55.59
C LYS A 29 15.27 -13.20 -54.48
N THR A 30 14.74 -14.42 -54.52
CA THR A 30 15.09 -15.47 -53.54
C THR A 30 16.59 -15.76 -53.60
N GLY A 31 17.26 -15.70 -52.45
CA GLY A 31 18.70 -15.99 -52.32
C GLY A 31 19.62 -14.79 -52.57
N GLN A 32 19.12 -13.65 -53.04
CA GLN A 32 19.94 -12.44 -53.18
C GLN A 32 20.33 -11.90 -51.79
N LYS A 33 21.63 -11.88 -51.49
CA LYS A 33 22.16 -11.33 -50.24
C LYS A 33 22.37 -9.82 -50.39
N TYR A 34 21.96 -9.05 -49.40
CA TYR A 34 22.33 -7.63 -49.30
C TYR A 34 23.81 -7.50 -48.93
N SER A 35 24.48 -6.47 -49.49
CA SER A 35 25.80 -6.06 -49.04
C SER A 35 25.75 -5.56 -47.59
N ASP A 36 26.87 -5.60 -46.89
CA ASP A 36 26.92 -5.18 -45.48
C ASP A 36 26.69 -3.68 -45.33
N GLU A 37 27.14 -2.88 -46.30
CA GLU A 37 26.81 -1.44 -46.38
C GLU A 37 25.31 -1.20 -46.44
N HIS A 38 24.60 -1.98 -47.29
CA HIS A 38 23.15 -1.86 -47.42
C HIS A 38 22.42 -2.28 -46.14
N LYS A 39 22.87 -3.37 -45.49
CA LYS A 39 22.32 -3.80 -44.19
C LYS A 39 22.53 -2.72 -43.13
N LYS A 40 23.71 -2.10 -43.08
CA LYS A 40 24.05 -1.03 -42.13
C LYS A 40 23.15 0.18 -42.34
N ALA A 41 22.96 0.62 -43.59
CA ALA A 41 22.07 1.74 -43.92
C ALA A 41 20.62 1.48 -43.49
N ILE A 42 20.08 0.27 -43.72
CA ILE A 42 18.74 -0.11 -43.23
C ILE A 42 18.70 -0.06 -41.70
N SER A 43 19.69 -0.63 -41.03
CA SER A 43 19.76 -0.67 -39.57
C SER A 43 19.80 0.73 -38.95
N GLU A 44 20.62 1.63 -39.51
CA GLU A 44 20.72 3.02 -39.06
C GLU A 44 19.41 3.77 -39.29
N GLY A 45 18.77 3.61 -40.45
CA GLY A 45 17.47 4.23 -40.74
C GLY A 45 16.31 3.72 -39.87
N LEU A 46 16.42 2.51 -39.32
CA LEU A 46 15.44 1.95 -38.38
C LEU A 46 15.78 2.22 -36.91
N LYS A 47 17.02 2.61 -36.60
CA LYS A 47 17.46 2.86 -35.24
C LYS A 47 16.62 3.98 -34.62
N GLY A 48 16.03 3.71 -33.45
CA GLY A 48 15.20 4.68 -32.72
C GLY A 48 13.73 4.79 -33.17
N ARG A 49 13.31 4.13 -34.26
CA ARG A 49 11.88 4.06 -34.62
C ARG A 49 11.11 3.24 -33.58
N LYS A 50 10.21 3.88 -32.83
CA LYS A 50 9.30 3.22 -31.89
C LYS A 50 8.00 2.83 -32.58
N HIS A 51 7.53 1.61 -32.36
CA HIS A 51 6.19 1.21 -32.79
C HIS A 51 5.11 1.94 -31.97
N ARG A 52 4.02 2.35 -32.63
CA ARG A 52 2.83 2.86 -31.96
C ARG A 52 2.20 1.79 -31.07
N LEU A 53 1.50 2.20 -30.02
CA LEU A 53 0.85 1.30 -29.05
C LEU A 53 -0.05 0.25 -29.72
N ILE A 54 -0.91 0.68 -30.65
CA ILE A 54 -1.82 -0.21 -31.40
C ILE A 54 -1.03 -1.29 -32.15
N THR A 55 0.09 -0.93 -32.78
CA THR A 55 0.95 -1.89 -33.48
C THR A 55 1.60 -2.87 -32.51
N ARG A 56 2.10 -2.40 -31.36
CA ARG A 56 2.66 -3.26 -30.32
C ARG A 56 1.62 -4.26 -29.79
N MET A 57 0.40 -3.81 -29.57
CA MET A 57 -0.71 -4.66 -29.10
C MET A 57 -1.05 -5.74 -30.13
N LYS A 58 -1.18 -5.38 -31.42
CA LYS A 58 -1.42 -6.34 -32.50
C LYS A 58 -0.29 -7.38 -32.61
N MET A 59 0.97 -6.94 -32.54
CA MET A 59 2.12 -7.86 -32.52
C MET A 59 2.10 -8.78 -31.29
N SER A 60 1.70 -8.28 -30.13
CA SER A 60 1.59 -9.08 -28.90
C SER A 60 0.50 -10.15 -29.01
N LEU A 61 -0.67 -9.80 -29.56
CA LEU A 61 -1.76 -10.74 -29.79
C LEU A 61 -1.37 -11.81 -30.80
N ALA A 62 -0.73 -11.43 -31.90
CA ALA A 62 -0.25 -12.38 -32.92
C ALA A 62 0.80 -13.35 -32.39
N LYS A 63 1.56 -12.97 -31.35
CA LYS A 63 2.55 -13.85 -30.70
C LYS A 63 1.96 -14.69 -29.57
N ARG A 64 0.72 -14.42 -29.15
CA ARG A 64 0.05 -15.17 -28.08
C ARG A 64 -0.31 -16.55 -28.62
N GLY A 65 0.18 -17.61 -27.99
CA GLY A 65 -0.07 -18.99 -28.42
C GLY A 65 0.92 -19.53 -29.46
N VAL A 66 1.82 -18.70 -30.01
CA VAL A 66 2.98 -19.23 -30.74
C VAL A 66 3.93 -19.81 -29.72
N ALA A 67 4.08 -21.14 -29.73
CA ALA A 67 5.10 -21.80 -28.92
C ALA A 67 6.43 -21.14 -29.22
N GLN A 68 7.02 -20.48 -28.22
CA GLN A 68 8.37 -19.98 -28.40
C GLN A 68 9.25 -21.17 -28.71
N PRO A 69 10.13 -21.09 -29.72
CA PRO A 69 11.13 -22.14 -29.91
C PRO A 69 11.81 -22.34 -28.56
N ALA A 70 12.00 -23.60 -28.16
CA ALA A 70 12.67 -23.93 -26.90
C ALA A 70 13.93 -23.07 -26.84
N SER A 71 13.93 -22.07 -25.95
CA SER A 71 15.00 -21.06 -25.93
C SER A 71 16.33 -21.79 -25.98
N PRO A 72 17.28 -21.40 -26.85
CA PRO A 72 18.60 -22.01 -26.82
C PRO A 72 19.05 -21.99 -25.35
N LYS A 73 19.43 -23.17 -24.84
CA LYS A 73 19.76 -23.38 -23.42
C LYS A 73 20.55 -22.16 -22.98
N ARG A 74 19.96 -21.33 -22.09
CA ARG A 74 20.61 -20.11 -21.58
C ARG A 74 22.03 -20.48 -21.21
N SER A 75 23.00 -19.70 -21.69
CA SER A 75 24.39 -19.94 -21.32
C SER A 75 24.50 -19.92 -19.79
N GLU A 76 25.50 -20.61 -19.26
CA GLU A 76 25.73 -20.68 -17.82
C GLU A 76 25.77 -19.26 -17.19
N GLY A 77 26.46 -18.32 -17.84
CA GLY A 77 26.49 -16.92 -17.41
C GLY A 77 25.11 -16.23 -17.42
N GLN A 78 24.24 -16.53 -18.39
CA GLN A 78 22.87 -16.01 -18.38
C GLN A 78 22.04 -16.60 -17.24
N ARG A 79 22.21 -17.88 -16.93
CA ARG A 79 21.52 -18.53 -15.79
C ARG A 79 21.98 -17.93 -14.47
N ALA A 80 23.28 -17.74 -14.28
CA ALA A 80 23.86 -17.11 -13.10
C ALA A 80 23.32 -15.68 -12.90
N ARG A 81 23.29 -14.85 -13.96
CA ARG A 81 22.70 -13.50 -13.88
C ARG A 81 21.23 -13.51 -13.50
N TRP A 82 20.44 -14.44 -14.06
CA TRP A 82 19.03 -14.60 -13.73
C TRP A 82 18.80 -15.10 -12.30
N ALA A 83 19.68 -15.97 -11.79
CA ALA A 83 19.64 -16.43 -10.41
C ALA A 83 19.99 -15.29 -9.45
N ALA A 84 21.06 -14.54 -9.71
CA ALA A 84 21.45 -13.38 -8.92
C ALA A 84 20.35 -12.31 -8.87
N TRP A 85 19.75 -11.97 -10.02
CA TRP A 85 18.64 -11.03 -10.06
C TRP A 85 17.43 -11.49 -9.25
N ARG A 86 17.09 -12.79 -9.29
CA ARG A 86 16.02 -13.35 -8.45
C ARG A 86 16.36 -13.27 -6.97
N ALA A 87 17.58 -13.62 -6.58
CA ALA A 87 18.02 -13.56 -5.20
C ALA A 87 17.94 -12.12 -4.63
N VAL A 88 18.34 -11.10 -5.42
CA VAL A 88 18.17 -9.70 -5.01
C VAL A 88 16.70 -9.35 -4.81
N ARG A 89 15.84 -9.75 -5.75
CA ARG A 89 14.41 -9.46 -5.67
C ARG A 89 13.73 -10.16 -4.49
N GLU A 90 14.10 -11.40 -4.20
CA GLU A 90 13.63 -12.14 -3.03
C GLU A 90 14.11 -11.49 -1.73
N ALA A 91 15.36 -11.02 -1.67
CA ALA A 91 15.88 -10.28 -0.53
C ALA A 91 15.16 -8.93 -0.31
N GLU A 92 14.85 -8.20 -1.38
CA GLU A 92 14.04 -6.98 -1.33
C GLU A 92 12.63 -7.27 -0.80
N GLN A 93 11.98 -8.32 -1.32
CA GLN A 93 10.66 -8.74 -0.84
C GLN A 93 10.69 -9.14 0.63
N ALA A 94 11.72 -9.86 1.07
CA ALA A 94 11.91 -10.22 2.47
C ALA A 94 12.18 -9.00 3.37
N ALA A 95 12.88 -7.97 2.87
CA ALA A 95 13.08 -6.72 3.59
C ALA A 95 11.77 -5.95 3.76
N VAL A 96 10.95 -5.85 2.71
CA VAL A 96 9.62 -5.22 2.78
C VAL A 96 8.71 -5.98 3.74
N ALA A 97 8.68 -7.32 3.68
CA ALA A 97 7.89 -8.14 4.59
C ALA A 97 8.30 -7.93 6.07
N ARG A 98 9.62 -7.84 6.35
CA ARG A 98 10.11 -7.53 7.70
C ARG A 98 9.72 -6.12 8.16
N ALA A 99 9.79 -5.13 7.28
CA ALA A 99 9.38 -3.76 7.61
C ALA A 99 7.88 -3.68 7.92
N LEU A 100 7.04 -4.39 7.15
CA LEU A 100 5.60 -4.47 7.41
C LEU A 100 5.32 -5.18 8.74
N ALA A 101 5.97 -6.30 9.02
CA ALA A 101 5.83 -6.99 10.31
C ALA A 101 6.21 -6.09 11.50
N CYS A 102 7.31 -5.34 11.38
CA CYS A 102 7.74 -4.36 12.40
C CYS A 102 6.69 -3.24 12.59
N SER A 103 6.10 -2.74 11.51
CA SER A 103 5.03 -1.74 11.58
C SER A 103 3.76 -2.29 12.23
N GLU A 104 3.40 -3.55 11.95
CA GLU A 104 2.24 -4.20 12.59
C GLU A 104 2.46 -4.40 14.09
N GLU A 105 3.68 -4.79 14.51
CA GLU A 105 4.03 -4.88 15.92
C GLU A 105 3.96 -3.53 16.63
N PHE A 106 4.43 -2.45 15.98
CA PHE A 106 4.32 -1.10 16.52
C PHE A 106 2.86 -0.64 16.69
N GLU A 107 1.98 -0.91 15.73
CA GLU A 107 0.55 -0.57 15.87
C GLU A 107 -0.14 -1.43 16.95
N ARG A 108 0.27 -2.69 17.15
CA ARG A 108 -0.21 -3.51 18.27
C ARG A 108 0.23 -2.96 19.62
N THR A 109 1.47 -2.50 19.76
CA THR A 109 1.91 -1.90 21.03
C THR A 109 1.24 -0.56 21.28
N ARG A 110 1.05 0.25 20.24
CA ARG A 110 0.32 1.52 20.33
C ARG A 110 -1.13 1.32 20.80
N THR A 111 -1.87 0.42 20.13
CA THR A 111 -3.26 0.13 20.50
C THR A 111 -3.39 -0.36 21.94
N ARG A 112 -2.44 -1.20 22.40
CA ARG A 112 -2.40 -1.61 23.81
C ARG A 112 -2.21 -0.44 24.77
N VAL A 113 -1.32 0.50 24.45
CA VAL A 113 -1.12 1.70 25.28
C VAL A 113 -2.36 2.59 25.28
N ASP A 114 -2.99 2.77 24.13
CA ASP A 114 -4.24 3.54 24.01
C ASP A 114 -5.38 2.89 24.83
N ASP A 115 -5.50 1.56 24.80
CA ASP A 115 -6.46 0.80 25.62
C ASP A 115 -6.16 0.90 27.13
N GLU A 116 -4.89 0.85 27.52
CA GLU A 116 -4.47 1.04 28.92
C GLU A 116 -4.80 2.46 29.40
N LEU A 117 -4.55 3.49 28.58
CA LEU A 117 -4.92 4.88 28.88
C LEU A 117 -6.44 5.08 28.95
N ALA A 118 -7.20 4.47 28.04
CA ALA A 118 -8.66 4.50 28.07
C ALA A 118 -9.20 3.84 29.35
N ASN A 119 -8.64 2.69 29.74
CA ASN A 119 -8.99 2.01 30.98
C ASN A 119 -8.66 2.86 32.22
N GLN A 120 -7.50 3.53 32.25
CA GLN A 120 -7.16 4.47 33.32
C GLN A 120 -8.15 5.64 33.39
N GLY A 121 -8.57 6.17 32.24
CA GLY A 121 -9.60 7.20 32.14
C GLY A 121 -10.95 6.75 32.72
N LEU A 122 -11.39 5.52 32.39
CA LEU A 122 -12.62 4.94 32.93
C LEU A 122 -12.54 4.71 34.44
N VAL A 123 -11.41 4.23 34.95
CA VAL A 123 -11.19 4.06 36.40
C VAL A 123 -11.26 5.41 37.12
N ARG A 124 -10.63 6.45 36.54
CA ARG A 124 -10.69 7.82 37.09
C ARG A 124 -12.12 8.36 37.09
N GLU A 125 -12.86 8.20 36.00
CA GLU A 125 -14.25 8.66 35.92
C GLU A 125 -15.14 7.95 36.96
N ALA A 126 -15.02 6.64 37.09
CA ALA A 126 -15.73 5.86 38.10
C ALA A 126 -15.39 6.35 39.52
N ALA A 127 -14.11 6.60 39.81
CA ALA A 127 -13.67 7.14 41.10
C ALA A 127 -14.28 8.54 41.37
N VAL A 128 -14.36 9.41 40.36
CA VAL A 128 -14.99 10.74 40.48
C VAL A 128 -16.50 10.64 40.73
N GLN A 129 -17.20 9.75 40.01
CA GLN A 129 -18.64 9.53 40.21
C GLN A 129 -18.93 9.00 41.61
N GLU A 130 -18.13 8.03 42.08
CA GLU A 130 -18.23 7.45 43.41
C GLU A 130 -17.93 8.50 44.50
N MET A 131 -16.87 9.29 44.34
CA MET A 131 -16.53 10.39 45.24
C MET A 131 -17.70 11.38 45.36
N GLY A 132 -18.37 11.69 44.25
CA GLY A 132 -19.57 12.54 44.24
C GLY A 132 -20.74 11.93 45.02
N ALA A 133 -20.96 10.61 44.91
CA ALA A 133 -21.99 9.91 45.67
C ALA A 133 -21.70 9.89 47.17
N LEU A 134 -20.48 9.51 47.56
CA LEU A 134 -20.05 9.49 48.97
C LEU A 134 -20.16 10.87 49.61
N ARG A 135 -19.75 11.93 48.89
CA ARG A 135 -19.88 13.31 49.37
C ARG A 135 -21.33 13.66 49.64
N ARG A 136 -22.27 13.34 48.74
CA ARG A 136 -23.70 13.62 48.96
C ARG A 136 -24.25 12.91 50.19
N ASP A 137 -23.92 11.64 50.38
CA ASP A 137 -24.36 10.85 51.53
C ASP A 137 -23.85 11.41 52.85
N VAL A 138 -22.54 11.67 52.93
CA VAL A 138 -21.88 12.21 54.13
C VAL A 138 -22.44 13.59 54.47
N PHE A 139 -22.57 14.48 53.47
CA PHE A 139 -23.16 15.82 53.68
C PHE A 139 -24.63 15.77 54.09
N ALA A 140 -25.43 14.87 53.50
CA ALA A 140 -26.84 14.72 53.85
C ALA A 140 -27.03 14.27 55.30
N TRP A 141 -26.20 13.33 55.76
CA TRP A 141 -26.19 12.90 57.15
C TRP A 141 -25.75 14.02 58.09
N MET A 142 -24.61 14.68 57.82
CA MET A 142 -24.12 15.78 58.67
C MET A 142 -25.14 16.93 58.78
N THR A 143 -25.78 17.28 57.66
CA THR A 143 -26.81 18.34 57.64
C THR A 143 -28.03 17.96 58.48
N ARG A 144 -28.46 16.69 58.42
CA ARG A 144 -29.57 16.20 59.24
C ARG A 144 -29.21 16.22 60.72
N ARG A 145 -28.03 15.69 61.07
CA ARG A 145 -27.55 15.63 62.45
C ARG A 145 -27.42 17.03 63.06
N ALA A 146 -26.87 17.98 62.31
CA ALA A 146 -26.73 19.36 62.76
C ALA A 146 -28.08 20.06 63.01
N ARG A 147 -29.15 19.67 62.31
CA ARG A 147 -30.51 20.16 62.59
C ARG A 147 -31.10 19.57 63.87
N GLU A 148 -30.71 18.35 64.22
CA GLU A 148 -31.20 17.66 65.42
C GLU A 148 -30.49 18.14 66.69
N THR A 149 -29.17 18.32 66.63
CA THR A 149 -28.35 18.70 67.79
C THR A 149 -28.14 20.22 67.91
N GLY A 150 -28.31 20.97 66.83
CA GLY A 150 -27.99 22.40 66.76
C GLY A 150 -26.50 22.70 66.53
N GLU A 151 -25.65 21.68 66.45
CA GLU A 151 -24.19 21.80 66.29
C GLU A 151 -23.67 20.89 65.17
N GLN A 152 -22.54 21.26 64.54
CA GLN A 152 -21.92 20.35 63.57
C GLN A 152 -21.30 19.15 64.28
N PRO A 153 -21.61 17.91 63.86
CA PRO A 153 -21.07 16.72 64.51
C PRO A 153 -19.56 16.65 64.33
N SER A 154 -18.85 16.31 65.41
CA SER A 154 -17.40 16.07 65.35
C SER A 154 -17.10 14.75 64.63
N LEU A 155 -15.89 14.58 64.09
CA LEU A 155 -15.51 13.31 63.45
C LEU A 155 -15.54 12.12 64.41
N GLU A 156 -15.22 12.35 65.68
CA GLU A 156 -15.33 11.34 66.73
C GLU A 156 -16.79 10.95 66.96
N GLU A 157 -17.71 11.92 67.01
CA GLU A 157 -19.14 11.66 67.10
C GLU A 157 -19.66 10.89 65.87
N VAL A 158 -19.23 11.24 64.66
CA VAL A 158 -19.62 10.51 63.44
C VAL A 158 -19.17 9.05 63.53
N ARG A 159 -17.95 8.81 64.02
CA ARG A 159 -17.39 7.46 64.19
C ARG A 159 -18.20 6.62 65.19
N GLU A 160 -18.67 7.24 66.27
CA GLU A 160 -19.45 6.55 67.32
C GLU A 160 -20.91 6.35 66.95
N VAL A 161 -21.56 7.38 66.42
CA VAL A 161 -23.01 7.42 66.17
C VAL A 161 -23.38 6.81 64.82
N ALA A 162 -22.53 6.96 63.79
CA ALA A 162 -22.79 6.51 62.43
C ALA A 162 -21.53 5.92 61.77
N PRO A 163 -21.07 4.74 62.20
CA PRO A 163 -19.83 4.13 61.71
C PRO A 163 -19.85 3.85 60.20
N ASP A 164 -21.03 3.67 59.60
CA ASP A 164 -21.21 3.53 58.15
C ASP A 164 -20.90 4.83 57.40
N ILE A 165 -21.35 5.97 57.92
CA ILE A 165 -21.05 7.31 57.37
C ILE A 165 -19.57 7.64 57.55
N HIS A 166 -18.99 7.29 58.70
CA HIS A 166 -17.55 7.42 58.92
C HIS A 166 -16.76 6.58 57.89
N GLY A 167 -17.17 5.33 57.64
CA GLY A 167 -16.57 4.50 56.59
C GLY A 167 -16.66 5.12 55.19
N LYS A 168 -17.82 5.71 54.84
CA LYS A 168 -18.00 6.46 53.59
C LYS A 168 -17.07 7.68 53.50
N PHE A 169 -16.85 8.38 54.61
CA PHE A 169 -15.94 9.52 54.66
C PHE A 169 -14.48 9.12 54.45
N ILE A 170 -14.00 8.05 55.11
CA ILE A 170 -12.63 7.54 54.88
C ILE A 170 -12.44 7.10 53.43
N ARG A 171 -13.44 6.41 52.85
CA ARG A 171 -13.40 6.01 51.44
C ARG A 171 -13.38 7.21 50.49
N TYR A 172 -14.13 8.26 50.79
CA TYR A 172 -14.09 9.52 50.05
C TYR A 172 -12.68 10.15 50.07
N LEU A 173 -12.00 10.16 51.23
CA LEU A 173 -10.64 10.70 51.34
C LEU A 173 -9.64 9.87 50.50
N ALA A 174 -9.72 8.54 50.59
CA ALA A 174 -8.87 7.66 49.79
C ALA A 174 -9.06 7.86 48.28
N LEU A 175 -10.31 7.98 47.81
CA LEU A 175 -10.61 8.25 46.40
C LEU A 175 -10.17 9.64 45.96
N ARG A 176 -10.30 10.65 46.83
CA ARG A 176 -9.82 12.01 46.54
C ARG A 176 -8.31 12.04 46.34
N ASP A 177 -7.57 11.35 47.21
CA ASP A 177 -6.12 11.30 47.12
C ASP A 177 -5.69 10.51 45.87
N LEU A 178 -6.36 9.39 45.56
CA LEU A 178 -6.18 8.65 44.30
C LEU A 178 -6.40 9.53 43.06
N VAL A 179 -7.50 10.28 42.98
CA VAL A 179 -7.82 11.16 41.84
C VAL A 179 -6.86 12.34 41.72
N ARG A 180 -6.24 12.77 42.82
CA ARG A 180 -5.24 13.85 42.85
C ARG A 180 -3.89 13.39 42.30
N ASP A 181 -3.55 12.13 42.52
CA ASP A 181 -2.27 11.56 42.09
C ASP A 181 -2.29 11.04 40.63
N THR A 182 -3.47 10.95 40.00
CA THR A 182 -3.69 10.60 38.57
C THR A 182 -3.88 11.81 37.66
#